data_AF-A0A9W4I790-F1
#
_entry.id   AF-A0A9W4I790-F1
#
_cell.length_a   1.000
_cell.length_b   1.000
_cell.length_c   1.000
_cell.angle_alpha   90.00
_cell.angle_beta   90.00
_cell.angle_gamma   90.00
#
_symmetry.space_group_name_H-M   'P 1'
#
loop_
_entity.id
_entity.type
_entity.pdbx_description
1 polymer ?
#
loop_
_entity_poly.entity_id
_entity_poly.type
_entity_poly.pdbx_seq_one_letter_code
_entity_poly.pdbx_strand_id
1 'polypeptide(L)'
;MRESDSARELRNRESSAGIPVDLHFLSVPQGHQQATSATREVKDVIAALDLVPHPEKGYYIETLREKHTISDGCARSTCIYYLLEGVSARSHLHSVHDVVEVWH
;
A
#
# COMPACT_ATOMS: atom_id res chain seq x y z
N MET A 1 0.77 71.62 -6.32
CA MET A 1 0.69 70.24 -6.86
C MET A 1 2.09 69.64 -6.76
N ARG A 2 2.34 68.72 -5.81
CA ARG A 2 3.64 68.06 -5.62
C ARG A 2 3.68 66.69 -6.32
N GLU A 3 4.89 66.35 -6.71
CA GLU A 3 5.36 65.26 -7.56
C GLU A 3 5.27 63.83 -6.96
N SER A 4 5.12 62.88 -7.88
CA SER A 4 5.83 61.59 -8.05
C SER A 4 5.93 60.51 -6.96
N ASP A 5 5.44 59.32 -7.34
CA ASP A 5 6.02 57.97 -7.23
C ASP A 5 7.03 57.66 -6.10
N SER A 6 6.70 56.71 -5.20
CA SER A 6 7.69 55.82 -4.56
C SER A 6 7.08 54.73 -3.65
N ALA A 7 7.47 53.49 -3.94
CA ALA A 7 7.80 52.38 -3.03
C ALA A 7 6.80 52.04 -1.90
N ARG A 8 6.13 50.87 -1.92
CA ARG A 8 6.74 49.56 -1.67
C ARG A 8 7.66 49.54 -0.44
N GLU A 9 7.13 49.81 0.74
CA GLU A 9 7.61 49.32 2.05
C GLU A 9 6.51 49.78 3.03
N LEU A 10 5.79 48.91 3.76
CA LEU A 10 5.96 48.69 5.19
C LEU A 10 4.98 47.54 5.54
N ARG A 11 5.42 46.29 5.41
CA ARG A 11 5.82 45.41 6.53
C ARG A 11 4.76 45.25 7.62
N ASN A 12 3.93 44.24 7.40
CA ASN A 12 3.63 43.13 8.32
C ASN A 12 3.73 43.48 9.81
N ARG A 13 2.58 43.83 10.41
CA ARG A 13 2.32 43.67 11.83
C ARG A 13 1.44 42.43 12.01
N GLU A 14 2.05 41.29 12.28
CA GLU A 14 1.34 40.14 12.84
C GLU A 14 2.07 39.62 14.08
N SER A 15 1.24 39.26 15.06
CA SER A 15 1.53 39.12 16.47
C SER A 15 2.48 37.99 16.83
N SER A 16 3.25 38.26 17.86
CA SER A 16 4.00 37.33 18.70
C SER A 16 3.07 36.34 19.42
N ALA A 17 3.24 35.04 19.14
CA ALA A 17 3.15 33.94 20.13
C ALA A 17 3.59 32.61 19.48
N GLY A 18 4.90 32.39 19.35
CA GLY A 18 5.46 31.11 18.92
C GLY A 18 5.58 30.14 20.10
N ILE A 19 4.97 28.96 19.97
CA ILE A 19 5.20 27.81 20.86
C ILE A 19 6.60 27.24 20.54
N PRO A 20 7.52 27.06 21.50
CA PRO A 20 8.77 26.37 21.23
C PRO A 20 8.52 24.87 21.08
N VAL A 21 8.72 24.33 19.88
CA VAL A 21 8.81 22.88 19.65
C VAL A 21 10.23 22.42 19.98
N ASP A 22 10.38 21.64 21.04
CA ASP A 22 11.66 21.06 21.44
C ASP A 22 12.01 19.89 20.49
N LEU A 23 13.01 20.11 19.64
CA LEU A 23 13.51 19.19 18.61
C LEU A 23 14.48 18.14 19.17
N HIS A 24 14.21 17.58 20.36
CA HIS A 24 14.94 16.42 20.84
C HIS A 24 14.46 15.16 20.11
N PHE A 25 15.05 14.93 18.94
CA PHE A 25 14.94 13.73 18.13
C PHE A 25 15.41 12.52 18.95
N LEU A 26 14.45 11.75 19.49
CA LEU A 26 14.72 10.42 20.02
C LEU A 26 15.27 9.57 18.88
N SER A 27 16.58 9.31 18.92
CA SER A 27 17.24 8.35 18.03
C SER A 27 16.60 6.98 18.22
N VAL A 28 15.76 6.58 17.26
CA VAL A 28 15.19 5.24 17.21
C VAL A 28 16.33 4.28 16.83
N PRO A 29 16.70 3.30 17.69
CA PRO A 29 17.67 2.29 17.30
C PRO A 29 17.06 1.43 16.20
N GLN A 30 17.46 1.67 14.95
CA GLN A 30 17.16 0.84 13.79
C GLN A 30 17.94 -0.47 13.89
N GLY A 31 17.43 -1.40 14.70
CA GLY A 31 17.88 -2.79 14.74
C GLY A 31 17.00 -3.68 13.88
N HIS A 32 16.80 -3.36 12.60
CA HIS A 32 16.14 -4.27 11.67
C HIS A 32 17.16 -5.35 11.27
N GLN A 33 17.18 -6.46 12.02
CA GLN A 33 17.85 -7.68 11.58
C GLN A 33 17.14 -8.15 10.30
N GLN A 34 17.76 -7.92 9.15
CA GLN A 34 17.25 -8.41 7.88
C GLN A 34 17.35 -9.94 7.91
N ALA A 35 16.23 -10.63 8.11
CA ALA A 35 16.19 -12.08 7.99
C ALA A 35 16.64 -12.45 6.57
N THR A 36 17.65 -13.32 6.45
CA THR A 36 18.08 -13.87 5.17
C THR A 36 16.91 -14.65 4.56
N SER A 37 16.38 -14.19 3.42
CA SER A 37 15.30 -14.89 2.74
C SER A 37 15.85 -16.20 2.17
N ALA A 38 15.38 -17.34 2.71
CA ALA A 38 15.67 -18.63 2.12
C ALA A 38 14.94 -18.74 0.78
N THR A 39 15.67 -19.09 -0.29
CA THR A 39 15.10 -19.36 -1.61
C THR A 39 14.30 -20.67 -1.54
N ARG A 40 12.98 -20.60 -1.74
CA ARG A 40 12.13 -21.79 -1.92
C ARG A 40 11.83 -21.96 -3.41
N GLU A 41 11.78 -23.22 -3.87
CA GLU A 41 11.31 -23.52 -5.22
C GLU A 41 9.81 -23.24 -5.32
N VAL A 42 9.34 -22.85 -6.51
CA VAL A 42 7.93 -22.50 -6.75
C VAL A 42 7.00 -23.66 -6.41
N LYS A 43 7.39 -24.89 -6.78
CA LYS A 43 6.62 -26.11 -6.50
C LYS A 43 6.45 -26.37 -5.01
N ASP A 44 7.46 -26.05 -4.21
CA ASP A 44 7.38 -26.20 -2.75
C ASP A 44 6.38 -25.22 -2.15
N VAL A 45 6.32 -24.00 -2.68
CA VAL A 45 5.33 -22.98 -2.26
C VAL A 45 3.92 -23.40 -2.64
N ILE A 46 3.71 -23.90 -3.86
CA ILE A 46 2.42 -24.41 -4.33
C ILE A 46 1.94 -25.55 -3.42
N ALA A 47 2.81 -26.52 -3.14
CA ALA A 47 2.47 -27.65 -2.30
C ALA A 47 2.25 -27.27 -0.83
N ALA A 48 3.03 -26.33 -0.29
CA ALA A 48 2.91 -25.92 1.10
C ALA A 48 1.65 -25.09 1.39
N LEU A 49 1.12 -24.39 0.39
CA LEU A 49 -0.07 -23.53 0.51
C LEU A 49 -1.32 -24.12 -0.17
N ASP A 50 -1.24 -25.34 -0.69
CA ASP A 50 -2.30 -26.01 -1.44
C ASP A 50 -2.88 -25.16 -2.59
N LEU A 51 -2.01 -24.44 -3.31
CA LEU A 51 -2.45 -23.55 -4.39
C LEU A 51 -3.00 -24.34 -5.59
N VAL A 52 -4.09 -23.85 -6.16
CA VAL A 52 -4.73 -24.45 -7.35
C VAL A 52 -4.59 -23.55 -8.57
N PRO A 53 -4.59 -24.07 -9.81
CA PRO A 53 -4.52 -23.24 -11.01
C PRO A 53 -5.65 -22.20 -11.08
N HIS A 54 -5.32 -20.94 -11.38
CA HIS A 54 -6.30 -19.88 -11.58
C HIS A 54 -6.69 -19.76 -13.06
N PRO A 55 -7.97 -19.51 -13.41
CA PRO A 55 -8.44 -19.39 -14.81
C PRO A 55 -7.69 -18.33 -15.63
N GLU A 56 -7.12 -17.33 -14.97
CA GLU A 56 -6.37 -16.25 -15.61
C GLU A 56 -4.85 -16.50 -15.70
N LYS A 57 -4.40 -17.75 -15.53
CA LYS A 57 -3.01 -18.20 -15.31
C LYS A 57 -2.56 -18.04 -13.85
N GLY A 58 -1.45 -18.68 -13.52
CA GLY A 58 -0.92 -18.72 -12.15
C GLY A 58 -1.64 -19.73 -11.26
N TYR A 59 -1.35 -19.64 -9.98
CA TYR A 59 -1.94 -20.45 -8.93
C TYR A 59 -2.51 -19.56 -7.85
N TYR A 60 -3.60 -19.97 -7.22
CA TYR A 60 -4.26 -19.21 -6.17
C TYR A 60 -4.88 -20.10 -5.10
N ILE A 61 -5.14 -19.53 -3.93
CA ILE A 61 -6.06 -20.09 -2.94
C ILE A 61 -6.71 -18.94 -2.18
N GLU A 62 -7.99 -19.09 -1.85
CA GLU A 62 -8.67 -18.18 -0.94
C GLU A 62 -8.39 -18.57 0.51
N THR A 63 -7.87 -17.63 1.30
CA THR A 63 -7.52 -17.84 2.71
C THR A 63 -8.48 -17.15 3.66
N LEU A 64 -9.20 -16.15 3.18
CA LEU A 64 -10.18 -15.41 3.96
C LEU A 64 -11.38 -15.05 3.11
N ARG A 65 -12.55 -15.28 3.71
CA ARG A 65 -13.83 -14.73 3.27
C ARG A 65 -14.57 -14.20 4.48
N GLU A 66 -14.93 -12.93 4.45
CA GLU A 66 -15.67 -12.33 5.55
C GLU A 66 -17.07 -12.97 5.67
N LYS A 67 -17.53 -13.17 6.91
CA LYS A 67 -18.85 -13.77 7.19
C LYS A 67 -20.01 -12.80 7.02
N HIS A 68 -19.75 -11.49 7.19
CA HIS A 68 -20.77 -10.50 6.94
C HIS A 68 -20.87 -10.26 5.43
N THR A 69 -22.07 -9.91 4.99
CA THR A 69 -22.34 -9.67 3.57
C THR A 69 -22.86 -8.26 3.40
N ILE A 70 -22.60 -7.68 2.22
CA ILE A 70 -23.33 -6.50 1.75
C ILE A 70 -24.74 -6.90 1.27
N SER A 71 -25.53 -5.90 0.88
CA SER A 71 -26.96 -6.03 0.58
C SER A 71 -27.31 -7.00 -0.55
N ASP A 72 -26.37 -7.32 -1.43
CA ASP A 72 -26.51 -8.26 -2.54
C ASP A 72 -26.10 -9.70 -2.19
N GLY A 73 -25.62 -9.94 -0.95
CA GLY A 73 -25.14 -11.24 -0.49
C GLY A 73 -23.64 -11.49 -0.71
N CYS A 74 -22.90 -10.55 -1.29
CA CYS A 74 -21.46 -10.66 -1.44
C CYS A 74 -20.73 -10.44 -0.10
N ALA A 75 -19.65 -11.18 0.15
CA ALA A 75 -18.78 -10.94 1.31
C ALA A 75 -18.17 -9.54 1.21
N ARG A 76 -18.02 -8.80 2.34
CA ARG A 76 -17.47 -7.43 2.28
C ARG A 76 -16.00 -7.41 1.90
N SER A 77 -15.27 -8.50 2.17
CA SER A 77 -13.90 -8.67 1.74
C SER A 77 -13.52 -10.15 1.60
N THR A 78 -12.56 -10.39 0.72
CA THR A 78 -11.88 -11.67 0.51
C THR A 78 -10.38 -11.43 0.41
N CYS A 79 -9.59 -12.44 0.75
CA CYS A 79 -8.14 -12.43 0.55
C CYS A 79 -7.70 -13.75 -0.07
N ILE A 80 -6.81 -13.65 -1.05
CA ILE A 80 -6.23 -14.79 -1.74
C ILE A 80 -4.71 -14.72 -1.67
N TYR A 81 -4.05 -15.87 -1.72
CA TYR A 81 -2.69 -15.92 -2.25
C TYR A 81 -2.75 -16.11 -3.75
N TYR A 82 -1.84 -15.45 -4.46
CA TYR A 82 -1.70 -15.56 -5.91
C TYR A 82 -0.22 -15.68 -6.29
N LEU A 83 0.11 -16.61 -7.17
CA LEU A 83 1.48 -16.94 -7.54
C LEU A 83 1.61 -17.13 -9.06
N LEU A 84 2.58 -16.43 -9.65
CA LEU A 84 3.00 -16.63 -11.03
C LEU A 84 4.33 -17.41 -11.06
N GLU A 85 4.38 -18.47 -11.86
CA GLU A 85 5.58 -19.29 -12.01
C GLU A 85 6.43 -18.80 -13.20
N GLY A 86 7.62 -18.28 -12.90
CA GLY A 86 8.63 -17.92 -13.91
C GLY A 86 8.63 -16.45 -14.33
N VAL A 87 9.75 -16.01 -14.91
CA VAL A 87 10.05 -14.60 -15.20
C VAL A 87 9.16 -14.01 -16.30
N SER A 88 8.62 -14.84 -17.19
CA SER A 88 7.76 -14.43 -18.31
C SER A 88 6.27 -14.68 -18.08
N ALA A 89 5.87 -15.23 -16.94
CA ALA A 89 4.48 -15.47 -16.61
C ALA A 89 3.72 -14.16 -16.40
N ARG A 90 2.51 -14.09 -16.95
CA ARG A 90 1.61 -12.96 -16.84
C ARG A 90 0.21 -13.48 -16.55
N SER A 91 -0.53 -12.79 -15.68
CA SER A 91 -1.98 -12.92 -15.63
C SER A 91 -2.58 -12.43 -16.94
N HIS A 92 -3.72 -13.00 -17.31
CA HIS A 92 -4.58 -12.38 -18.31
C HIS A 92 -5.13 -11.06 -17.78
N LEU A 93 -5.31 -10.10 -18.69
CA LEU A 93 -5.95 -8.84 -18.34
C LEU A 93 -7.43 -9.10 -18.03
N HIS A 94 -7.85 -8.71 -16.84
CA HIS A 94 -9.25 -8.70 -16.45
C HIS A 94 -9.61 -7.36 -15.82
N SER A 95 -10.87 -7.16 -15.51
CA SER A 95 -11.35 -5.98 -14.81
C SER A 95 -12.38 -6.40 -13.77
N VAL A 96 -12.29 -5.77 -12.61
CA VAL A 96 -13.24 -5.94 -11.50
C VAL A 96 -13.99 -4.63 -11.35
N HIS A 97 -15.31 -4.66 -11.48
CA HIS A 97 -16.11 -3.45 -11.67
C HIS A 97 -16.71 -2.87 -10.38
N ASP A 98 -16.98 -3.71 -9.38
CA ASP A 98 -17.79 -3.34 -8.21
C ASP A 98 -17.02 -3.41 -6.89
N VAL A 99 -15.74 -3.80 -6.93
CA VAL A 99 -14.87 -3.88 -5.76
C VAL A 99 -13.47 -3.38 -6.07
N VAL A 100 -12.75 -2.99 -5.03
CA VAL A 100 -11.33 -2.63 -5.10
C VAL A 100 -10.49 -3.85 -4.76
N GLU A 101 -9.48 -4.11 -5.57
CA GLU A 101 -8.45 -5.09 -5.28
C GLU A 101 -7.19 -4.40 -4.76
N VAL A 102 -6.60 -4.95 -3.70
CA VAL A 102 -5.36 -4.46 -3.10
C VAL A 102 -4.32 -5.57 -3.15
N TRP A 103 -3.10 -5.21 -3.57
CA TRP A 103 -1.97 -6.12 -3.72
C TRP A 103 -0.90 -5.82 -2.67
N HIS A 104 -0.37 -6.86 -2.03
CA HIS A 104 0.67 -6.79 -0.98
C HIS A 104 2.04 -7.19 -1.51
#